data_AF-A0A1Q3JR21-F1
#
_entry.id   AF-A0A1Q3JR21-F1
#
_cell.length_a   1.000
_cell.length_b   1.000
_cell.length_c   1.000
_cell.angle_alpha   90.00
_cell.angle_beta   90.00
_cell.angle_gamma   90.00
#
_symmetry.space_group_name_H-M   'P 1'
#
loop_
_entity.id
_entity.type
_entity.pdbx_description
1 polymer ?
#
loop_
_entity_poly.entity_id
_entity_poly.type
_entity_poly.pdbx_seq_one_letter_code
_entity_poly.pdbx_strand_id
1 'polypeptide(L)'
;MTIVLNNAYVLKPDNGFAMILPKETVLDFNDPSVEFGFVSKIHPMHAAILSCFDGRSFDDALNIASETLNTSIDYIKKFVDSLTENQESVAYIYKNIMILFPKNCLVKSDTPRYDLPDISEFDLGEEERFETYRHNSPTDLIFMLTTRCATDCVYCYADRRRLIDCKVPFERIKELIIEARKLHMRSFNLIGGEVFLYKHWKELLIFLKKNHFDPAVSTKVPLTEEDVKFLSDIHVKAIQISLDTLLPAHLTDILGVKERYIGKLKESFRLLDKYNVKVFVHTVMTNKNDSLEDMESIFQYLKTLQNIVTWRIDKTTASLYKKVESYQAIKPSVEKLDQISSYLKDIQETENTQFKIVYSGIGDTGINEIYDADKRSTRFNKRAMCSGNKTSLFILPDGNVTICEELYWHKDFFLGNVLTQSLIEIWNSEKALNPYYLRKENIPVDSACHDCDIFEDCKFKLGTCFRDTIKCYGEDKWYYPDKYCPKAPLPLHEIIV
;
A
#
# COMPACT_ATOMS: atom_id res chain seq x y z
N MET A 1 -27.24 20.82 -1.64
CA MET A 1 -26.22 20.07 -0.89
C MET A 1 -26.83 19.28 0.24
N THR A 2 -26.79 17.96 0.08
CA THR A 2 -27.08 16.96 1.10
C THR A 2 -25.78 16.64 1.86
N ILE A 3 -25.88 15.88 2.94
CA ILE A 3 -24.70 15.43 3.70
C ILE A 3 -24.34 14.01 3.28
N VAL A 4 -23.07 13.77 3.00
CA VAL A 4 -22.55 12.45 2.61
C VAL A 4 -21.33 12.07 3.44
N LEU A 5 -21.13 10.77 3.68
CA LEU A 5 -19.83 10.27 4.10
C LEU A 5 -18.82 10.56 2.99
N ASN A 6 -17.75 11.29 3.32
CA ASN A 6 -16.78 11.77 2.36
C ASN A 6 -16.21 10.61 1.52
N ASN A 7 -16.24 10.78 0.19
CA ASN A 7 -15.78 9.80 -0.79
C ASN A 7 -14.29 9.46 -0.68
N ALA A 8 -13.53 10.27 0.05
CA ALA A 8 -12.16 9.99 0.43
C ALA A 8 -12.03 8.82 1.41
N TYR A 9 -13.11 8.39 2.08
CA TYR A 9 -13.10 7.29 3.04
C TYR A 9 -13.97 6.11 2.61
N VAL A 10 -13.55 4.90 2.97
CA VAL A 10 -14.25 3.62 2.83
C VAL A 10 -14.82 3.25 4.19
N LEU A 11 -16.10 2.89 4.22
CA LEU A 11 -16.76 2.31 5.38
C LEU A 11 -16.87 0.79 5.15
N LYS A 12 -16.27 -0.01 6.03
CA LYS A 12 -16.17 -1.46 5.85
C LYS A 12 -16.75 -2.20 7.07
N PRO A 13 -17.80 -3.02 6.92
CA PRO A 13 -18.23 -3.97 7.94
C PRO A 13 -17.16 -5.06 8.15
N ASP A 14 -16.93 -5.50 9.39
CA ASP A 14 -15.93 -6.54 9.68
C ASP A 14 -16.20 -7.32 10.98
N ASN A 15 -17.39 -7.91 11.12
CA ASN A 15 -17.82 -8.83 12.19
C ASN A 15 -17.37 -8.49 13.64
N GLY A 16 -18.26 -7.87 14.42
CA GLY A 16 -17.95 -7.39 15.78
C GLY A 16 -17.24 -6.03 15.83
N PHE A 17 -16.91 -5.44 14.66
CA PHE A 17 -16.59 -4.02 14.50
C PHE A 17 -16.80 -3.60 13.04
N ALA A 18 -16.70 -2.30 12.77
CA ALA A 18 -16.59 -1.74 11.43
C ALA A 18 -15.33 -0.86 11.34
N MET A 19 -14.93 -0.49 10.13
CA MET A 19 -13.76 0.36 9.91
C MET A 19 -14.10 1.54 9.03
N ILE A 20 -13.44 2.67 9.33
CA ILE A 20 -13.33 3.80 8.43
C ILE A 20 -11.86 3.98 8.02
N LEU A 21 -11.63 4.01 6.72
CA LEU A 21 -10.30 3.94 6.11
C LEU A 21 -10.20 4.96 4.97
N PRO A 22 -9.07 5.65 4.73
CA PRO A 22 -8.88 6.44 3.53
C PRO A 22 -8.88 5.51 2.31
N LYS A 23 -9.54 5.94 1.23
CA LYS A 23 -9.64 5.20 -0.03
C LYS A 23 -8.30 5.13 -0.76
N GLU A 24 -7.51 6.20 -0.66
CA GLU A 24 -6.17 6.29 -1.24
C GLU A 24 -5.11 5.82 -0.23
N THR A 25 -4.18 4.98 -0.69
CA THR A 25 -3.16 4.35 0.17
C THR A 25 -1.76 4.41 -0.41
N VAL A 26 -1.61 4.69 -1.71
CA VAL A 26 -0.34 4.57 -2.42
C VAL A 26 0.18 5.94 -2.84
N LEU A 27 -0.72 6.76 -3.41
CA LEU A 27 -0.37 8.04 -3.99
C LEU A 27 -0.79 9.17 -3.03
N ASP A 28 0.19 9.80 -2.40
CA ASP A 28 -0.03 11.00 -1.60
C ASP A 28 -0.23 12.21 -2.52
N PHE A 29 -1.50 12.58 -2.76
CA PHE A 29 -1.86 13.76 -3.55
C PHE A 29 -1.65 15.08 -2.79
N ASN A 30 -1.11 15.05 -1.56
CA ASN A 30 -0.99 16.20 -0.65
C ASN A 30 -2.31 16.93 -0.43
N ASP A 31 -3.42 16.20 -0.40
CA ASP A 31 -4.73 16.79 -0.16
C ASP A 31 -4.89 17.07 1.35
N PRO A 32 -4.85 18.34 1.79
CA PRO A 32 -4.97 18.66 3.20
C PRO A 32 -6.39 18.45 3.73
N SER A 33 -7.37 18.13 2.88
CA SER A 33 -8.74 17.83 3.29
C SER A 33 -8.94 16.37 3.72
N VAL A 34 -7.97 15.48 3.44
CA VAL A 34 -8.02 14.05 3.75
C VAL A 34 -6.92 13.68 4.74
N GLU A 35 -7.23 12.83 5.71
CA GLU A 35 -6.23 12.28 6.62
C GLU A 35 -5.62 11.00 6.03
N PHE A 36 -4.44 11.12 5.42
CA PHE A 36 -3.72 9.99 4.83
C PHE A 36 -3.16 9.06 5.91
N GLY A 37 -3.24 7.74 5.70
CA GLY A 37 -2.73 6.74 6.66
C GLY A 37 -3.61 6.53 7.91
N PHE A 38 -4.75 7.23 8.01
CA PHE A 38 -5.75 7.01 9.04
C PHE A 38 -6.34 5.59 8.97
N VAL A 39 -6.51 4.89 10.09
CA VAL A 39 -7.25 3.63 10.16
C VAL A 39 -7.92 3.58 11.51
N SER A 40 -9.26 3.51 11.53
CA SER A 40 -10.01 3.49 12.78
C SER A 40 -11.05 2.38 12.77
N LYS A 41 -11.03 1.58 13.84
CA LYS A 41 -12.11 0.65 14.14
C LYS A 41 -13.20 1.40 14.90
N ILE A 42 -14.42 1.31 14.42
CA ILE A 42 -15.58 1.99 14.98
C ILE A 42 -16.65 0.96 15.34
N HIS A 43 -17.51 1.37 16.27
CA HIS A 43 -18.66 0.56 16.66
C HIS A 43 -19.61 0.34 15.46
N PRO A 44 -20.19 -0.87 15.28
CA PRO A 44 -21.16 -1.13 14.21
C PRO A 44 -22.31 -0.13 14.17
N MET A 45 -22.80 0.33 15.32
CA MET A 45 -23.82 1.40 15.40
C MET A 45 -23.35 2.74 14.80
N HIS A 46 -22.10 3.15 15.03
CA HIS A 46 -21.57 4.37 14.40
C HIS A 46 -21.50 4.19 12.89
N ALA A 47 -21.08 3.02 12.41
CA ALA A 47 -21.04 2.72 10.98
C ALA A 47 -22.45 2.72 10.35
N ALA A 48 -23.44 2.13 11.02
CA ALA A 48 -24.84 2.16 10.61
C ALA A 48 -25.36 3.61 10.46
N ILE A 49 -25.04 4.49 11.41
CA ILE A 49 -25.37 5.93 11.29
C ILE A 49 -24.69 6.53 10.05
N LEU A 50 -23.39 6.31 9.88
CA LEU A 50 -22.63 6.86 8.75
C LEU A 50 -23.14 6.36 7.39
N SER A 51 -23.61 5.10 7.30
CA SER A 51 -24.19 4.55 6.07
C SER A 51 -25.49 5.23 5.64
N CYS A 52 -26.21 5.90 6.55
CA CYS A 52 -27.41 6.68 6.21
C CYS A 52 -27.09 7.99 5.46
N PHE A 53 -25.85 8.49 5.55
CA PHE A 53 -25.43 9.74 4.92
C PHE A 53 -24.85 9.44 3.54
N ASP A 54 -25.74 9.08 2.63
CA ASP A 54 -25.44 8.69 1.24
C ASP A 54 -25.91 9.75 0.22
N GLY A 55 -26.44 10.88 0.70
CA GLY A 55 -26.98 11.96 -0.13
C GLY A 55 -28.49 12.03 -0.13
N ARG A 56 -29.18 11.22 0.67
CA ARG A 56 -30.59 11.45 1.05
C ARG A 56 -30.76 12.74 1.88
N SER A 57 -32.00 13.11 2.17
CA SER A 57 -32.28 14.27 3.02
C SER A 57 -31.74 14.03 4.44
N PHE A 58 -31.32 15.11 5.10
CA PHE A 58 -30.74 15.02 6.44
C PHE A 58 -31.73 14.40 7.45
N ASP A 59 -32.99 14.83 7.42
CA ASP A 59 -34.03 14.32 8.30
C ASP A 59 -34.34 12.84 8.02
N ASP A 60 -34.37 12.41 6.76
CA ASP A 60 -34.57 11.00 6.41
C ASP A 60 -33.41 10.13 6.91
N ALA A 61 -32.16 10.60 6.76
CA ALA A 61 -30.98 9.89 7.28
C ALA A 61 -31.05 9.71 8.80
N LEU A 62 -31.44 10.76 9.53
CA LEU A 62 -31.63 10.72 10.98
C LEU A 62 -32.75 9.78 11.40
N ASN A 63 -33.90 9.83 10.73
CA ASN A 63 -35.05 8.96 11.03
C ASN A 63 -34.69 7.49 10.82
N ILE A 64 -34.06 7.14 9.69
CA ILE A 64 -33.65 5.77 9.38
C ILE A 64 -32.64 5.26 10.42
N ALA A 65 -31.64 6.07 10.78
CA ALA A 65 -30.68 5.71 11.81
C ALA A 65 -31.34 5.55 13.19
N SER A 66 -32.29 6.42 13.54
CA SER A 66 -33.04 6.40 14.80
C SER A 66 -33.90 5.15 14.95
N GLU A 67 -34.66 4.82 13.91
CA GLU A 67 -35.50 3.63 13.86
C GLU A 67 -34.66 2.35 13.92
N THR A 68 -33.57 2.29 13.14
CA THR A 68 -32.73 1.09 13.09
C THR A 68 -32.01 0.83 14.41
N LEU A 69 -31.51 1.88 15.07
CA LEU A 69 -30.78 1.76 16.33
C LEU A 69 -31.68 1.82 17.57
N ASN A 70 -32.99 2.04 17.38
CA ASN A 70 -33.96 2.28 18.46
C ASN A 70 -33.45 3.32 19.47
N THR A 71 -33.00 4.47 18.97
CA THR A 71 -32.40 5.56 19.78
C THR A 71 -32.94 6.91 19.36
N SER A 72 -32.78 7.94 20.19
CA SER A 72 -33.34 9.27 19.89
C SER A 72 -32.60 9.96 18.74
N ILE A 73 -33.38 10.66 17.90
CA ILE A 73 -32.88 11.51 16.82
C ILE A 73 -31.88 12.54 17.36
N ASP A 74 -32.11 13.13 18.53
CA ASP A 74 -31.24 14.15 19.12
C ASP A 74 -29.83 13.62 19.39
N TYR A 75 -29.70 12.37 19.87
CA TYR A 75 -28.39 11.75 20.10
C TYR A 75 -27.65 11.51 18.79
N ILE A 76 -28.34 10.98 17.77
CA ILE A 76 -27.77 10.76 16.44
C ILE A 76 -27.36 12.09 15.82
N LYS A 77 -28.25 13.09 15.87
CA LYS A 77 -27.99 14.42 15.32
C LYS A 77 -26.76 15.05 15.97
N LYS A 78 -26.62 14.98 17.29
CA LYS A 78 -25.44 15.51 17.99
C LYS A 78 -24.14 14.82 17.53
N PHE A 79 -24.16 13.51 17.33
CA PHE A 79 -23.03 12.76 16.79
C PHE A 79 -22.70 13.20 15.36
N VAL A 80 -23.70 13.22 14.48
CA VAL A 80 -23.56 13.60 13.06
C VAL A 80 -23.09 15.05 12.88
N ASP A 81 -23.67 15.99 13.63
CA ASP A 81 -23.27 17.41 13.61
C ASP A 81 -21.78 17.56 13.95
N SER A 82 -21.28 16.78 14.92
CA SER A 82 -19.86 16.83 15.31
C SER A 82 -18.90 16.31 14.24
N LEU A 83 -19.39 15.49 13.32
CA LEU A 83 -18.63 14.89 12.21
C LEU A 83 -18.82 15.61 10.87
N THR A 84 -19.75 16.59 10.81
CA THR A 84 -20.06 17.32 9.60
C THR A 84 -19.09 18.49 9.42
N GLU A 85 -18.33 18.47 8.32
CA GLU A 85 -17.32 19.48 7.97
C GLU A 85 -16.29 19.71 9.11
N ASN A 86 -16.03 18.67 9.89
CA ASN A 86 -15.08 18.72 11.00
C ASN A 86 -13.66 18.95 10.48
N GLN A 87 -13.00 19.99 10.97
CA GLN A 87 -11.64 20.33 10.52
C GLN A 87 -10.56 19.41 11.11
N GLU A 88 -10.83 18.84 12.28
CA GLU A 88 -9.96 17.94 13.02
C GLU A 88 -10.66 16.61 13.29
N SER A 89 -9.87 15.58 13.55
CA SER A 89 -10.37 14.25 13.88
C SER A 89 -11.12 14.26 15.21
N VAL A 90 -12.25 13.54 15.27
CA VAL A 90 -13.13 13.50 16.44
C VAL A 90 -12.97 12.17 17.17
N ALA A 91 -12.76 12.23 18.49
CA ALA A 91 -12.53 11.06 19.32
C ALA A 91 -13.68 10.81 20.31
N TYR A 92 -14.04 9.55 20.48
CA TYR A 92 -14.96 9.08 21.52
C TYR A 92 -14.29 7.97 22.32
N ILE A 93 -14.51 7.96 23.64
CA ILE A 93 -14.03 6.89 24.52
C ILE A 93 -15.18 5.92 24.75
N TYR A 94 -14.96 4.66 24.40
CA TYR A 94 -15.91 3.58 24.58
C TYR A 94 -15.21 2.40 25.25
N LYS A 95 -15.63 2.02 26.47
CA LYS A 95 -15.00 0.92 27.25
C LYS A 95 -13.45 1.02 27.30
N ASN A 96 -12.91 2.22 27.52
CA ASN A 96 -11.47 2.55 27.50
C ASN A 96 -10.77 2.43 26.13
N ILE A 97 -11.52 2.21 25.06
CA ILE A 97 -11.04 2.22 23.67
C ILE A 97 -11.32 3.59 23.08
N MET A 98 -10.31 4.19 22.47
CA MET A 98 -10.47 5.43 21.71
C MET A 98 -10.96 5.09 20.30
N ILE A 99 -12.17 5.52 19.98
CA ILE A 99 -12.74 5.47 18.62
C ILE A 99 -12.49 6.81 17.96
N LEU A 100 -11.81 6.80 16.81
CA LEU A 100 -11.49 8.01 16.05
C LEU A 100 -12.32 8.11 14.77
N PHE A 101 -12.74 9.31 14.43
CA PHE A 101 -13.34 9.66 13.15
C PHE A 101 -12.45 10.71 12.47
N PRO A 102 -12.21 10.59 11.15
CA PRO A 102 -11.24 11.45 10.48
C PRO A 102 -11.79 12.85 10.29
N LYS A 103 -10.92 13.82 9.96
CA LYS A 103 -11.37 15.14 9.48
C LYS A 103 -12.22 15.02 8.21
N ASN A 104 -13.15 15.95 8.02
CA ASN A 104 -14.13 15.94 6.94
C ASN A 104 -14.81 14.58 6.80
N CYS A 105 -15.21 13.96 7.92
CA CYS A 105 -15.85 12.64 7.94
C CYS A 105 -17.14 12.68 7.12
N LEU A 106 -18.02 13.64 7.44
CA LEU A 106 -19.21 13.96 6.65
C LEU A 106 -19.02 15.32 5.97
N VAL A 107 -19.41 15.42 4.70
CA VAL A 107 -19.26 16.66 3.91
C VAL A 107 -20.56 17.01 3.20
N LYS A 108 -20.75 18.30 2.93
CA LYS A 108 -21.81 18.77 2.03
C LYS A 108 -21.46 18.40 0.59
N SER A 109 -22.39 17.78 -0.11
CA SER A 109 -22.22 17.33 -1.49
C SER A 109 -23.51 17.51 -2.28
N ASP A 110 -23.39 17.78 -3.58
CA ASP A 110 -24.51 17.72 -4.54
C ASP A 110 -24.57 16.38 -5.26
N THR A 111 -23.60 15.49 -5.02
CA THR A 111 -23.55 14.14 -5.60
C THR A 111 -23.81 13.10 -4.51
N PRO A 112 -24.83 12.24 -4.68
CA PRO A 112 -25.05 11.11 -3.78
C PRO A 112 -23.96 10.05 -3.93
N ARG A 113 -23.87 9.18 -2.93
CA ARG A 113 -22.89 8.10 -2.80
C ARG A 113 -23.61 6.76 -2.77
N TYR A 114 -23.19 5.83 -3.63
CA TYR A 114 -23.89 4.54 -3.83
C TYR A 114 -23.05 3.31 -3.49
N ASP A 115 -21.84 3.51 -2.96
CA ASP A 115 -20.90 2.45 -2.57
C ASP A 115 -20.81 2.26 -1.05
N LEU A 116 -21.77 2.80 -0.28
CA LEU A 116 -21.85 2.55 1.16
C LEU A 116 -22.48 1.19 1.45
N PRO A 117 -22.05 0.49 2.52
CA PRO A 117 -22.73 -0.71 2.99
C PRO A 117 -24.17 -0.44 3.37
N ASP A 118 -25.04 -1.42 3.15
CA ASP A 118 -26.39 -1.38 3.71
C ASP A 118 -26.35 -1.55 5.23
N ILE A 119 -27.30 -0.94 5.95
CA ILE A 119 -27.33 -0.99 7.41
C ILE A 119 -27.42 -2.44 7.92
N SER A 120 -28.10 -3.33 7.17
CA SER A 120 -28.23 -4.75 7.50
C SER A 120 -26.91 -5.54 7.43
N GLU A 121 -25.86 -4.97 6.84
CA GLU A 121 -24.53 -5.58 6.81
C GLU A 121 -23.75 -5.37 8.11
N PHE A 122 -24.23 -4.51 9.02
CA PHE A 122 -23.66 -4.32 10.35
C PHE A 122 -24.37 -5.20 11.36
N ASP A 123 -23.63 -6.14 11.97
CA ASP A 123 -24.15 -6.89 13.11
C ASP A 123 -24.18 -5.99 14.36
N LEU A 124 -25.39 -5.60 14.77
CA LEU A 124 -25.63 -4.74 15.91
C LEU A 124 -25.81 -5.52 17.24
N GLY A 125 -25.87 -6.85 17.18
CA GLY A 125 -26.13 -7.73 18.33
C GLY A 125 -24.94 -8.61 18.73
N GLU A 126 -23.91 -8.74 17.90
CA GLU A 126 -22.70 -9.50 18.20
C GLU A 126 -21.80 -8.85 19.26
N GLU A 127 -21.00 -9.70 19.91
CA GLU A 127 -19.96 -9.26 20.84
C GLU A 127 -18.87 -8.48 20.09
N GLU A 128 -18.53 -7.31 20.64
CA GLU A 128 -17.54 -6.40 20.06
C GLU A 128 -16.12 -7.00 20.08
N ARG A 129 -15.37 -6.85 18.98
CA ARG A 129 -14.04 -7.49 18.81
C ARG A 129 -12.91 -6.50 18.50
N PHE A 130 -12.91 -5.34 19.15
CA PHE A 130 -11.92 -4.28 18.91
C PHE A 130 -10.46 -4.69 19.13
N GLU A 131 -10.21 -5.70 19.97
CA GLU A 131 -8.86 -6.18 20.34
C GLU A 131 -8.15 -6.98 19.23
N THR A 132 -8.88 -7.41 18.19
CA THR A 132 -8.33 -8.29 17.14
C THR A 132 -7.52 -7.52 16.10
N TYR A 133 -6.24 -7.81 15.89
CA TYR A 133 -5.41 -7.07 14.91
C TYR A 133 -5.59 -7.55 13.46
N ARG A 134 -5.94 -8.83 13.28
CA ARG A 134 -6.33 -9.38 11.99
C ARG A 134 -7.81 -9.13 11.74
N HIS A 135 -8.11 -8.64 10.54
CA HIS A 135 -9.47 -8.38 10.09
C HIS A 135 -10.21 -9.70 9.79
N ASN A 136 -11.53 -9.70 9.96
CA ASN A 136 -12.37 -10.88 9.71
C ASN A 136 -12.56 -11.16 8.21
N SER A 137 -12.34 -10.15 7.38
CA SER A 137 -12.28 -10.22 5.92
C SER A 137 -11.17 -9.32 5.38
N PRO A 138 -10.58 -9.62 4.20
CA PRO A 138 -9.46 -8.84 3.68
C PRO A 138 -9.89 -7.39 3.43
N THR A 139 -8.95 -6.46 3.62
CA THR A 139 -9.16 -5.02 3.37
C THR A 139 -8.49 -4.59 2.07
N ASP A 140 -7.30 -5.10 1.79
CA ASP A 140 -6.56 -4.76 0.58
C ASP A 140 -6.13 -6.01 -0.17
N LEU A 141 -6.06 -5.87 -1.49
CA LEU A 141 -5.56 -6.91 -2.35
C LEU A 141 -4.53 -6.32 -3.31
N ILE A 142 -3.43 -7.04 -3.49
CA ILE A 142 -2.49 -6.78 -4.58
C ILE A 142 -2.47 -8.01 -5.48
N PHE A 143 -2.70 -7.78 -6.77
CA PHE A 143 -2.66 -8.83 -7.78
C PHE A 143 -1.48 -8.62 -8.71
N MET A 144 -0.52 -9.54 -8.66
CA MET A 144 0.57 -9.63 -9.62
C MET A 144 0.10 -10.32 -10.90
N LEU A 145 0.03 -9.57 -12.00
CA LEU A 145 -0.43 -10.07 -13.29
C LEU A 145 0.60 -10.97 -13.97
N THR A 146 1.89 -10.65 -13.85
CA THR A 146 2.97 -11.38 -14.52
C THR A 146 4.30 -11.10 -13.83
N THR A 147 5.29 -11.97 -13.96
CA THR A 147 6.70 -11.67 -13.63
C THR A 147 7.51 -11.17 -14.83
N ARG A 148 6.93 -11.13 -16.03
CA ARG A 148 7.58 -10.54 -17.20
C ARG A 148 7.70 -9.04 -17.03
N CYS A 149 8.85 -8.50 -17.43
CA CYS A 149 9.16 -7.08 -17.37
C CYS A 149 9.87 -6.67 -18.66
N ALA A 150 9.69 -5.41 -19.07
CA ALA A 150 10.38 -4.83 -20.22
C ALA A 150 11.83 -4.39 -19.92
N THR A 151 12.20 -4.34 -18.64
CA THR A 151 13.52 -3.90 -18.15
C THR A 151 14.18 -4.98 -17.29
N ASP A 152 15.50 -4.92 -17.14
CA ASP A 152 16.31 -5.81 -16.31
C ASP A 152 17.04 -5.02 -15.21
N CYS A 153 16.28 -4.37 -14.34
CA CYS A 153 16.87 -3.43 -13.37
C CYS A 153 17.85 -4.13 -12.43
N VAL A 154 19.06 -3.57 -12.28
CA VAL A 154 20.09 -4.09 -11.38
C VAL A 154 19.64 -4.14 -9.93
N TYR A 155 18.75 -3.22 -9.52
CA TYR A 155 18.17 -3.13 -8.18
C TYR A 155 16.84 -3.89 -8.01
N CYS A 156 16.30 -4.53 -9.07
CA CYS A 156 14.97 -5.13 -9.02
C CYS A 156 14.85 -6.12 -7.85
N TYR A 157 13.84 -5.93 -7.00
CA TYR A 157 13.57 -6.83 -5.88
C TYR A 157 12.84 -8.10 -6.28
N ALA A 158 12.08 -8.07 -7.39
CA ALA A 158 11.14 -9.11 -7.77
C ALA A 158 11.83 -10.42 -8.19
N ASP A 159 11.17 -11.56 -7.98
CA ASP A 159 11.65 -12.85 -8.46
C ASP A 159 11.49 -12.95 -9.98
N ARG A 160 12.59 -12.69 -10.70
CA ARG A 160 12.67 -12.80 -12.17
C ARG A 160 13.28 -14.12 -12.65
N ARG A 161 13.54 -15.08 -11.73
CA ARG A 161 14.06 -16.41 -12.09
C ARG A 161 13.02 -17.25 -12.83
N ARG A 162 11.73 -16.94 -12.64
CA ARG A 162 10.60 -17.58 -13.30
C ARG A 162 9.84 -16.52 -14.11
N LEU A 163 9.74 -16.71 -15.42
CA LEU A 163 8.92 -15.84 -16.29
C LEU A 163 7.54 -16.46 -16.46
N ILE A 164 6.55 -15.90 -15.75
CA ILE A 164 5.20 -16.43 -15.64
C ILE A 164 4.23 -15.36 -16.12
N ASP A 165 3.47 -15.70 -17.16
CA ASP A 165 2.31 -14.94 -17.63
C ASP A 165 1.10 -15.18 -16.72
N CYS A 166 0.12 -14.28 -16.74
CA CYS A 166 -1.11 -14.45 -15.95
C CYS A 166 -1.83 -15.75 -16.35
N LYS A 167 -1.90 -16.71 -15.43
CA LYS A 167 -2.64 -17.97 -15.60
C LYS A 167 -4.08 -17.88 -15.11
N VAL A 168 -4.42 -16.84 -14.34
CA VAL A 168 -5.80 -16.60 -13.90
C VAL A 168 -6.62 -16.12 -15.10
N PRO A 169 -7.67 -16.84 -15.52
CA PRO A 169 -8.50 -16.42 -16.65
C PRO A 169 -9.13 -15.04 -16.40
N PHE A 170 -9.27 -14.21 -17.44
CA PHE A 170 -9.78 -12.85 -17.28
C PHE A 170 -11.19 -12.79 -16.65
N GLU A 171 -12.08 -13.74 -16.95
CA GLU A 171 -13.39 -13.83 -16.28
C GLU A 171 -13.25 -14.12 -14.79
N ARG A 172 -12.30 -14.98 -14.38
CA ARG A 172 -12.02 -15.20 -12.96
C ARG A 172 -11.50 -13.93 -12.28
N ILE A 173 -10.70 -13.12 -12.97
CA ILE A 173 -10.24 -11.82 -12.44
C ILE A 173 -11.44 -10.90 -12.19
N LYS A 174 -12.42 -10.85 -13.11
CA LYS A 174 -13.65 -10.06 -12.91
C LYS A 174 -14.46 -10.55 -11.71
N GLU A 175 -14.58 -11.87 -11.54
CA GLU A 175 -15.25 -12.46 -10.38
C GLU A 175 -14.55 -12.03 -9.08
N LEU A 176 -13.22 -12.10 -9.01
CA LEU A 176 -12.44 -11.67 -7.84
C LEU A 176 -12.64 -10.18 -7.52
N ILE A 177 -12.77 -9.33 -8.54
CA ILE A 177 -13.06 -7.90 -8.37
C ILE A 177 -14.47 -7.69 -7.79
N ILE A 178 -15.45 -8.48 -8.25
CA ILE A 178 -16.82 -8.45 -7.71
C ILE A 178 -16.83 -8.96 -6.25
N GLU A 179 -16.10 -10.04 -5.95
CA GLU A 179 -15.92 -10.54 -4.58
C GLU A 179 -15.30 -9.47 -3.68
N ALA A 180 -14.24 -8.80 -4.13
CA ALA A 180 -13.60 -7.72 -3.38
C ALA A 180 -14.56 -6.55 -3.11
N ARG A 181 -15.36 -6.16 -4.09
CA ARG A 181 -16.39 -5.12 -3.92
C ARG A 181 -17.43 -5.53 -2.88
N LYS A 182 -17.93 -6.77 -2.92
CA LYS A 182 -18.92 -7.29 -1.95
C LYS A 182 -18.37 -7.36 -0.52
N LEU A 183 -17.05 -7.51 -0.37
CA LEU A 183 -16.37 -7.50 0.92
C LEU A 183 -16.03 -6.08 1.41
N HIS A 184 -16.48 -5.04 0.71
CA HIS A 184 -16.14 -3.63 0.98
C HIS A 184 -14.63 -3.40 1.11
N MET A 185 -13.84 -4.11 0.30
CA MET A 185 -12.40 -3.94 0.28
C MET A 185 -12.04 -2.51 -0.10
N ARG A 186 -11.01 -1.97 0.56
CA ARG A 186 -10.50 -0.63 0.29
C ARG A 186 -9.82 -0.55 -1.08
N SER A 187 -9.02 -1.57 -1.43
CA SER A 187 -8.19 -1.53 -2.64
C SER A 187 -8.07 -2.88 -3.33
N PHE A 188 -7.96 -2.81 -4.66
CA PHE A 188 -7.56 -3.90 -5.54
C PHE A 188 -6.48 -3.36 -6.48
N ASN A 189 -5.23 -3.52 -6.06
CA ASN A 189 -4.05 -2.98 -6.73
C ASN A 189 -3.46 -3.98 -7.73
N LEU A 190 -2.90 -3.45 -8.81
CA LEU A 190 -2.24 -4.24 -9.85
C LEU A 190 -0.74 -4.04 -9.80
N ILE A 191 -0.01 -5.14 -9.85
CA ILE A 191 1.46 -5.14 -9.98
C ILE A 191 1.89 -6.20 -10.99
N GLY A 192 3.18 -6.31 -11.21
CA GLY A 192 3.81 -7.33 -12.02
C GLY A 192 5.30 -7.04 -12.14
N GLY A 193 5.95 -7.74 -13.06
CA GLY A 193 7.15 -7.20 -13.67
C GLY A 193 6.79 -5.95 -14.48
N GLU A 194 5.70 -5.97 -15.24
CA GLU A 194 5.16 -4.81 -15.96
C GLU A 194 3.67 -5.02 -16.30
N VAL A 195 2.81 -4.10 -15.84
CA VAL A 195 1.35 -4.18 -16.03
C VAL A 195 0.98 -3.99 -17.49
N PHE A 196 1.66 -3.10 -18.21
CA PHE A 196 1.36 -2.78 -19.61
C PHE A 196 1.69 -3.93 -20.58
N LEU A 197 2.39 -4.99 -20.12
CA LEU A 197 2.58 -6.22 -20.91
C LEU A 197 1.38 -7.18 -20.84
N TYR A 198 0.45 -6.99 -19.91
CA TYR A 198 -0.74 -7.82 -19.81
C TYR A 198 -1.74 -7.46 -20.90
N LYS A 199 -2.02 -8.39 -21.82
CA LYS A 199 -2.86 -8.16 -23.01
C LYS A 199 -4.25 -7.54 -22.75
N HIS A 200 -4.82 -7.71 -21.55
CA HIS A 200 -6.14 -7.19 -21.17
C HIS A 200 -6.07 -6.01 -20.19
N TRP A 201 -4.95 -5.31 -20.09
CA TRP A 201 -4.79 -4.22 -19.11
C TRP A 201 -5.83 -3.11 -19.30
N LYS A 202 -6.19 -2.75 -20.54
CA LYS A 202 -7.22 -1.74 -20.84
C LYS A 202 -8.59 -2.17 -20.31
N GLU A 203 -9.04 -3.38 -20.66
CA GLU A 203 -10.33 -3.90 -20.19
C GLU A 203 -10.36 -4.07 -18.66
N LEU A 204 -9.23 -4.46 -18.07
CA LEU A 204 -9.10 -4.65 -16.62
C LEU A 204 -9.26 -3.32 -15.86
N LEU A 205 -8.61 -2.24 -16.30
CA LEU A 205 -8.74 -0.92 -15.67
C LEU A 205 -10.18 -0.38 -15.74
N ILE A 206 -10.86 -0.56 -16.89
CA ILE A 206 -12.28 -0.19 -17.02
C ILE A 206 -13.12 -0.97 -16.01
N PHE A 207 -12.91 -2.28 -15.90
CA PHE A 207 -13.70 -3.13 -15.02
C PHE A 207 -13.45 -2.83 -13.53
N LEU A 208 -12.22 -2.53 -13.14
CA LEU A 208 -11.88 -2.08 -11.78
C LEU A 208 -12.61 -0.78 -11.45
N LYS A 209 -12.53 0.23 -12.33
CA LYS A 209 -13.18 1.53 -12.11
C LYS A 209 -14.70 1.42 -12.00
N LYS A 210 -15.31 0.58 -12.84
CA LYS A 210 -16.74 0.25 -12.75
C LYS A 210 -17.14 -0.37 -11.41
N ASN A 211 -16.21 -1.04 -10.73
CA ASN A 211 -16.40 -1.66 -9.41
C ASN A 211 -15.75 -0.82 -8.28
N HIS A 212 -15.53 0.48 -8.50
CA HIS A 212 -15.06 1.47 -7.53
C HIS A 212 -13.61 1.28 -7.05
N PHE A 213 -12.79 0.53 -7.78
CA PHE A 213 -11.34 0.45 -7.59
C PHE A 213 -10.62 1.30 -8.64
N ASP A 214 -9.70 2.16 -8.22
CA ASP A 214 -8.91 3.03 -9.12
C ASP A 214 -7.42 2.90 -8.74
N PRO A 215 -6.78 1.76 -9.06
CA PRO A 215 -5.42 1.53 -8.64
C PRO A 215 -4.43 2.39 -9.44
N ALA A 216 -3.44 2.92 -8.74
CA ALA A 216 -2.27 3.50 -9.37
C ALA A 216 -1.49 2.42 -10.14
N VAL A 217 -1.26 2.64 -11.43
CA VAL A 217 -0.43 1.73 -12.23
C VAL A 217 0.98 2.31 -12.30
N SER A 218 1.98 1.49 -11.95
CA SER A 218 3.38 1.83 -12.15
C SER A 218 3.95 1.19 -13.41
N THR A 219 4.81 1.91 -14.12
CA THR A 219 5.45 1.43 -15.36
C THR A 219 6.85 1.97 -15.58
N LYS A 220 7.64 1.17 -16.29
CA LYS A 220 8.90 1.56 -16.95
C LYS A 220 8.79 1.46 -18.46
N VAL A 221 7.65 1.03 -19.00
CA VAL A 221 7.43 0.99 -20.44
C VAL A 221 7.08 2.39 -20.93
N PRO A 222 7.80 2.93 -21.94
CA PRO A 222 7.35 4.13 -22.62
C PRO A 222 5.97 3.92 -23.24
N LEU A 223 5.00 4.73 -22.82
CA LEU A 223 3.63 4.74 -23.28
C LEU A 223 3.51 5.40 -24.65
N THR A 224 2.65 4.85 -25.50
CA THR A 224 2.28 5.46 -26.78
C THR A 224 1.19 6.53 -26.58
N GLU A 225 0.94 7.35 -27.60
CA GLU A 225 -0.16 8.33 -27.56
C GLU A 225 -1.53 7.64 -27.42
N GLU A 226 -1.71 6.45 -28.00
CA GLU A 226 -2.93 5.66 -27.82
C GLU A 226 -3.12 5.23 -26.37
N ASP A 227 -2.05 4.79 -25.70
CA ASP A 227 -2.09 4.38 -24.29
C ASP A 227 -2.42 5.57 -23.40
N VAL A 228 -1.76 6.70 -23.61
CA VAL A 228 -1.99 7.92 -22.81
C VAL A 228 -3.39 8.48 -23.03
N LYS A 229 -3.87 8.52 -24.28
CA LYS A 229 -5.23 8.96 -24.58
C LYS A 229 -6.25 8.05 -23.90
N PHE A 230 -6.07 6.73 -23.97
CA PHE A 230 -6.92 5.78 -23.26
C PHE A 230 -6.97 6.06 -21.75
N LEU A 231 -5.81 6.25 -21.11
CA LEU A 231 -5.70 6.55 -19.68
C LEU A 231 -6.41 7.87 -19.31
N SER A 232 -6.31 8.88 -20.16
CA SER A 232 -7.04 10.16 -20.04
C SER A 232 -8.56 9.96 -20.19
N ASP A 233 -9.00 9.21 -21.20
CA ASP A 233 -10.42 8.96 -21.50
C ASP A 233 -11.13 8.23 -20.35
N ILE A 234 -10.46 7.27 -19.68
CA ILE A 234 -10.99 6.60 -18.48
C ILE A 234 -10.80 7.42 -17.20
N HIS A 235 -10.24 8.62 -17.31
CA HIS A 235 -9.95 9.53 -16.20
C HIS A 235 -9.14 8.85 -15.10
N VAL A 236 -8.06 8.13 -15.45
CA VAL A 236 -7.20 7.48 -14.45
C VAL A 236 -6.73 8.52 -13.43
N LYS A 237 -6.73 8.16 -12.15
CA LYS A 237 -6.39 9.12 -11.10
C LYS A 237 -4.96 9.66 -11.26
N ALA A 238 -4.01 8.75 -11.49
CA ALA A 238 -2.63 9.06 -11.83
C ALA A 238 -1.89 7.80 -12.32
N ILE A 239 -0.69 8.00 -12.88
CA ILE A 239 0.26 6.95 -13.23
C ILE A 239 1.58 7.17 -12.49
N GLN A 240 2.20 6.10 -12.02
CA GLN A 240 3.56 6.15 -11.49
C GLN A 240 4.58 5.78 -12.59
N ILE A 241 5.46 6.71 -12.96
CA ILE A 241 6.55 6.45 -13.89
C ILE A 241 7.85 6.30 -13.11
N SER A 242 8.54 5.18 -13.26
CA SER A 242 9.89 5.05 -12.69
C SER A 242 10.91 5.76 -13.58
N LEU A 243 11.70 6.65 -12.98
CA LEU A 243 12.74 7.41 -13.66
C LEU A 243 13.97 7.49 -12.75
N ASP A 244 15.01 6.73 -13.09
CA ASP A 244 16.18 6.60 -12.21
C ASP A 244 17.27 7.64 -12.48
N THR A 245 17.36 8.13 -13.72
CA THR A 245 18.27 9.19 -14.19
C THR A 245 17.91 9.58 -15.62
N LEU A 246 18.30 10.78 -16.06
CA LEU A 246 18.24 11.18 -17.48
C LEU A 246 19.62 11.16 -18.16
N LEU A 247 20.65 10.65 -17.49
CA LEU A 247 21.97 10.41 -18.06
C LEU A 247 21.98 9.06 -18.82
N PRO A 248 22.21 9.03 -20.16
CA PRO A 248 22.05 7.82 -20.98
C PRO A 248 22.88 6.61 -20.57
N ALA A 249 24.14 6.83 -20.21
CA ALA A 249 25.04 5.76 -19.80
C ALA A 249 24.56 5.11 -18.49
N HIS A 250 24.23 5.93 -17.49
CA HIS A 250 23.76 5.46 -16.19
C HIS A 250 22.44 4.72 -16.31
N LEU A 251 21.46 5.27 -17.05
CA LEU A 251 20.15 4.64 -17.19
C LEU A 251 20.23 3.28 -17.91
N THR A 252 21.06 3.19 -18.95
CA THR A 252 21.28 1.95 -19.70
C THR A 252 21.89 0.87 -18.81
N ASP A 253 22.88 1.23 -18.00
CA ASP A 253 23.54 0.35 -17.04
C ASP A 253 22.60 -0.09 -15.90
N ILE A 254 21.72 0.80 -15.44
CA ILE A 254 20.74 0.50 -14.39
C ILE A 254 19.62 -0.42 -14.88
N LEU A 255 19.08 -0.20 -16.08
CA LEU A 255 17.85 -0.84 -16.56
C LEU A 255 18.07 -1.98 -17.58
N GLY A 256 19.27 -2.10 -18.15
CA GLY A 256 19.53 -3.05 -19.23
C GLY A 256 18.78 -2.72 -20.54
N VAL A 257 18.56 -1.43 -20.81
CA VAL A 257 17.80 -0.93 -21.98
C VAL A 257 18.71 -0.37 -23.07
N LYS A 258 18.14 -0.06 -24.24
CA LYS A 258 18.88 0.64 -25.31
C LYS A 258 18.76 2.15 -25.13
N GLU A 259 19.77 2.92 -25.55
CA GLU A 259 19.81 4.40 -25.42
C GLU A 259 18.53 5.11 -25.89
N ARG A 260 17.91 4.62 -26.98
CA ARG A 260 16.63 5.15 -27.50
C ARG A 260 15.47 5.14 -26.49
N TYR A 261 15.59 4.40 -25.39
CA TYR A 261 14.60 4.33 -24.32
C TYR A 261 14.32 5.71 -23.71
N ILE A 262 15.36 6.53 -23.47
CA ILE A 262 15.20 7.85 -22.84
C ILE A 262 14.32 8.76 -23.69
N GLY A 263 14.58 8.82 -24.99
CA GLY A 263 13.79 9.64 -25.90
C GLY A 263 12.31 9.24 -25.89
N LYS A 264 12.03 7.93 -25.87
CA LYS A 264 10.65 7.42 -25.77
C LYS A 264 10.02 7.74 -24.41
N LEU A 265 10.75 7.60 -23.31
CA LEU A 265 10.25 7.92 -21.98
C LEU A 265 9.91 9.41 -21.85
N LYS A 266 10.78 10.30 -22.35
CA LYS A 266 10.52 11.75 -22.42
C LYS A 266 9.28 12.06 -23.26
N GLU A 267 9.08 11.33 -24.36
CA GLU A 267 7.85 11.46 -25.15
C GLU A 267 6.60 11.03 -24.37
N SER A 268 6.67 9.96 -23.58
CA SER A 268 5.57 9.57 -22.69
C SER A 268 5.23 10.66 -21.67
N PHE A 269 6.23 11.29 -21.05
CA PHE A 269 6.00 12.43 -20.15
C PHE A 269 5.33 13.61 -20.86
N ARG A 270 5.78 13.95 -22.08
CA ARG A 270 5.18 15.02 -22.89
C ARG A 270 3.72 14.71 -23.25
N LEU A 271 3.41 13.46 -23.56
CA LEU A 271 2.04 13.02 -23.86
C LEU A 271 1.17 13.05 -22.60
N LEU A 272 1.65 12.54 -21.47
CA LEU A 272 0.93 12.59 -20.20
C LEU A 272 0.59 14.04 -19.82
N ASP A 273 1.52 14.97 -20.05
CA ASP A 273 1.30 16.40 -19.83
C ASP A 273 0.26 16.99 -20.80
N LYS A 274 0.39 16.69 -22.10
CA LYS A 274 -0.56 17.10 -23.16
C LYS A 274 -2.00 16.65 -22.86
N TYR A 275 -2.19 15.45 -22.33
CA TYR A 275 -3.50 14.86 -22.03
C TYR A 275 -3.95 15.03 -20.57
N ASN A 276 -3.27 15.89 -19.80
CA ASN A 276 -3.60 16.22 -18.41
C ASN A 276 -3.70 14.99 -17.49
N VAL A 277 -2.85 13.99 -17.71
CA VAL A 277 -2.76 12.80 -16.86
C VAL A 277 -1.74 13.06 -15.76
N LYS A 278 -2.16 12.94 -14.50
CA LYS A 278 -1.29 13.18 -13.33
C LYS A 278 -0.21 12.10 -13.21
N VAL A 279 1.02 12.54 -12.89
CA VAL A 279 2.19 11.67 -12.86
C VAL A 279 2.88 11.73 -11.49
N PHE A 280 3.12 10.55 -10.92
CA PHE A 280 4.03 10.35 -9.81
C PHE A 280 5.33 9.79 -10.36
N VAL A 281 6.46 10.42 -10.04
CA VAL A 281 7.78 9.95 -10.46
C VAL A 281 8.43 9.22 -9.30
N HIS A 282 9.00 8.04 -9.58
CA HIS A 282 9.73 7.27 -8.59
C HIS A 282 11.14 6.95 -9.06
N THR A 283 12.13 7.34 -8.26
CA THR A 283 13.56 7.12 -8.50
C THR A 283 14.09 6.14 -7.45
N VAL A 284 14.78 5.08 -7.90
CA VAL A 284 15.50 4.18 -7.00
C VAL A 284 17.00 4.45 -7.08
N MET A 285 17.60 4.82 -5.96
CA MET A 285 19.02 5.14 -5.85
C MET A 285 19.88 3.88 -5.74
N THR A 286 20.95 3.87 -6.53
CA THR A 286 22.04 2.90 -6.55
C THR A 286 23.37 3.65 -6.68
N ASN A 287 24.50 2.96 -6.56
CA ASN A 287 25.80 3.56 -6.85
C ASN A 287 26.02 3.96 -8.32
N LYS A 288 25.07 3.69 -9.21
CA LYS A 288 25.10 4.05 -10.64
C LYS A 288 24.38 5.36 -10.95
N ASN A 289 23.61 5.90 -10.01
CA ASN A 289 22.87 7.17 -10.14
C ASN A 289 22.93 7.99 -8.84
N ASP A 290 24.01 7.85 -8.06
CA ASP A 290 24.21 8.53 -6.78
C ASP A 290 24.99 9.85 -6.92
N SER A 291 24.95 10.49 -8.08
CA SER A 291 25.55 11.81 -8.30
C SER A 291 24.52 12.94 -8.21
N LEU A 292 24.98 14.16 -7.93
CA LEU A 292 24.13 15.36 -8.01
C LEU A 292 23.66 15.63 -9.45
N GLU A 293 24.49 15.29 -10.45
CA GLU A 293 24.15 15.45 -11.87
C GLU A 293 22.96 14.56 -12.26
N ASP A 294 22.88 13.34 -11.74
CA ASP A 294 21.73 12.46 -11.97
C ASP A 294 20.43 13.09 -11.47
N MET A 295 20.43 13.60 -10.24
CA MET A 295 19.24 14.21 -9.64
C MET A 295 18.86 15.53 -10.32
N GLU A 296 19.85 16.39 -10.61
CA GLU A 296 19.66 17.65 -11.34
C GLU A 296 19.07 17.39 -12.73
N SER A 297 19.54 16.35 -13.44
CA SER A 297 19.03 16.00 -14.76
C SER A 297 17.53 15.70 -14.75
N ILE A 298 17.06 14.98 -13.72
CA ILE A 298 15.64 14.67 -13.53
C ILE A 298 14.89 15.95 -13.14
N PHE A 299 15.38 16.67 -12.13
CA PHE A 299 14.72 17.85 -11.58
C PHE A 299 14.44 18.91 -12.66
N GLN A 300 15.46 19.28 -13.45
CA GLN A 300 15.33 20.28 -14.50
C GLN A 300 14.33 19.86 -15.56
N TYR A 301 14.26 18.57 -15.87
CA TYR A 301 13.26 18.06 -16.81
C TYR A 301 11.85 18.10 -16.23
N LEU A 302 11.65 17.57 -15.02
CA LEU A 302 10.33 17.52 -14.37
C LEU A 302 9.74 18.91 -14.14
N LYS A 303 10.58 19.91 -13.82
CA LYS A 303 10.17 21.32 -13.67
C LYS A 303 9.51 21.91 -14.91
N THR A 304 9.77 21.36 -16.09
CA THR A 304 9.14 21.83 -17.35
C THR A 304 7.72 21.31 -17.57
N LEU A 305 7.26 20.32 -16.80
CA LEU A 305 6.00 19.62 -16.99
C LEU A 305 4.95 20.06 -15.97
N GLN A 306 3.70 20.22 -16.41
CA GLN A 306 2.57 20.72 -15.59
C GLN A 306 1.86 19.65 -14.75
N ASN A 307 1.96 18.38 -15.15
CA ASN A 307 1.17 17.32 -14.54
C ASN A 307 1.92 16.41 -13.58
N ILE A 308 3.15 16.77 -13.19
CA ILE A 308 3.87 16.09 -12.12
C ILE A 308 3.24 16.45 -10.77
N VAL A 309 2.90 15.45 -9.97
CA VAL A 309 2.32 15.62 -8.62
C VAL A 309 3.38 15.45 -7.54
N THR A 310 4.21 14.43 -7.68
CA THR A 310 5.26 14.10 -6.71
C THR A 310 6.44 13.45 -7.41
N TRP A 311 7.64 13.76 -6.94
CA TRP A 311 8.86 13.03 -7.23
C TRP A 311 9.35 12.37 -5.94
N ARG A 312 9.28 11.04 -5.88
CA ARG A 312 9.77 10.23 -4.75
C ARG A 312 11.13 9.64 -5.08
N ILE A 313 12.04 9.70 -4.12
CA ILE A 313 13.39 9.15 -4.19
C ILE A 313 13.58 8.20 -3.00
N ASP A 314 13.83 6.93 -3.30
CA ASP A 314 14.12 5.89 -2.31
C ASP A 314 15.46 5.22 -2.64
N LYS A 315 16.16 4.69 -1.62
CA LYS A 315 17.34 3.85 -1.85
C LYS A 315 17.00 2.42 -2.20
N THR A 316 17.85 1.77 -2.98
CA THR A 316 17.78 0.32 -3.19
C THR A 316 17.95 -0.46 -1.88
N THR A 317 17.35 -1.64 -1.81
CA THR A 317 17.49 -2.58 -0.70
C THR A 317 17.84 -3.97 -1.22
N ALA A 318 18.35 -4.84 -0.36
CA ALA A 318 18.65 -6.22 -0.73
C ALA A 318 17.37 -6.97 -1.18
N SER A 319 17.50 -7.82 -2.21
CA SER A 319 16.43 -8.69 -2.70
C SER A 319 16.60 -10.10 -2.16
N LEU A 320 15.50 -10.79 -1.85
CA LEU A 320 15.51 -12.23 -1.53
C LEU A 320 15.87 -13.12 -2.73
N TYR A 321 15.82 -12.57 -3.94
CA TYR A 321 15.96 -13.32 -5.19
C TYR A 321 17.26 -13.01 -5.93
N LYS A 322 18.10 -12.16 -5.35
CA LYS A 322 19.45 -11.87 -5.80
C LYS A 322 20.44 -12.27 -4.71
N LYS A 323 21.68 -12.53 -5.11
CA LYS A 323 22.74 -12.80 -4.14
C LYS A 323 23.05 -11.53 -3.35
N VAL A 324 23.47 -11.67 -2.10
CA VAL A 324 23.82 -10.54 -1.22
C VAL A 324 24.93 -9.69 -1.85
N GLU A 325 25.90 -10.31 -2.53
CA GLU A 325 26.98 -9.60 -3.22
C GLU A 325 26.46 -8.69 -4.34
N SER A 326 25.31 -9.03 -4.95
CA SER A 326 24.68 -8.17 -5.96
C SER A 326 24.18 -6.86 -5.35
N TYR A 327 23.67 -6.90 -4.12
CA TYR A 327 23.29 -5.69 -3.39
C TYR A 327 24.52 -4.86 -2.99
N GLN A 328 25.56 -5.52 -2.47
CA GLN A 328 26.82 -4.86 -2.10
C GLN A 328 27.49 -4.15 -3.28
N ALA A 329 27.34 -4.70 -4.49
CA ALA A 329 27.87 -4.11 -5.71
C ALA A 329 27.10 -2.88 -6.22
N ILE A 330 25.86 -2.66 -5.75
CA ILE A 330 24.98 -1.58 -6.24
C ILE A 330 24.53 -0.60 -5.16
N LYS A 331 24.81 -0.88 -3.88
CA LYS A 331 24.37 -0.02 -2.78
C LYS A 331 25.02 1.37 -2.89
N PRO A 332 24.25 2.47 -2.77
CA PRO A 332 24.81 3.82 -2.75
C PRO A 332 25.70 4.01 -1.50
N SER A 333 26.58 5.02 -1.51
CA SER A 333 27.34 5.37 -0.29
C SER A 333 26.54 6.31 0.61
N VAL A 334 26.70 6.17 1.92
CA VAL A 334 26.05 7.04 2.92
C VAL A 334 26.39 8.52 2.66
N GLU A 335 27.66 8.82 2.42
CA GLU A 335 28.12 10.19 2.14
C GLU A 335 27.38 10.82 0.94
N LYS A 336 27.18 10.07 -0.15
CA LYS A 336 26.47 10.57 -1.32
C LYS A 336 24.97 10.71 -1.07
N LEU A 337 24.37 9.80 -0.30
CA LEU A 337 22.97 9.93 0.11
C LEU A 337 22.76 11.21 0.94
N ASP A 338 23.67 11.54 1.86
CA ASP A 338 23.60 12.77 2.66
C ASP A 338 23.74 14.02 1.78
N GLN A 339 24.67 14.01 0.82
CA GLN A 339 24.85 15.09 -0.16
C GLN A 339 23.59 15.30 -1.02
N ILE A 340 23.02 14.21 -1.55
CA ILE A 340 21.78 14.26 -2.33
C ILE A 340 20.61 14.71 -1.47
N SER A 341 20.48 14.22 -0.23
CA SER A 341 19.40 14.64 0.66
C SER A 341 19.47 16.14 0.95
N SER A 342 20.67 16.69 1.12
CA SER A 342 20.88 18.13 1.32
C SER A 342 20.50 18.92 0.06
N TYR A 343 20.96 18.47 -1.11
CA TYR A 343 20.60 19.08 -2.39
C TYR A 343 19.08 19.05 -2.66
N LEU A 344 18.40 17.91 -2.42
CA LEU A 344 16.96 17.77 -2.61
C LEU A 344 16.16 18.67 -1.65
N LYS A 345 16.66 18.85 -0.43
CA LYS A 345 16.10 19.80 0.53
C LYS A 345 16.24 21.24 0.01
N ASP A 346 17.43 21.62 -0.41
CA ASP A 346 17.73 22.97 -0.88
C ASP A 346 16.87 23.34 -2.09
N ILE A 347 16.76 22.48 -3.10
CA ILE A 347 15.90 22.76 -4.27
C ILE A 347 14.41 22.80 -3.89
N GLN A 348 13.95 21.98 -2.94
CA GLN A 348 12.55 22.05 -2.49
C GLN A 348 12.22 23.36 -1.76
N GLU A 349 13.19 23.94 -1.04
CA GLU A 349 13.03 25.20 -0.30
C GLU A 349 13.23 26.45 -1.18
N THR A 350 14.09 26.36 -2.19
CA THR A 350 14.50 27.51 -3.01
C THR A 350 13.78 27.62 -4.35
N GLU A 351 13.36 26.50 -4.93
CA GLU A 351 12.74 26.47 -6.24
C GLU A 351 11.21 26.39 -6.12
N ASN A 352 10.51 27.32 -6.76
CA ASN A 352 9.05 27.28 -6.84
C ASN A 352 8.60 26.20 -7.84
N THR A 353 8.35 24.99 -7.35
CA THR A 353 7.87 23.86 -8.15
C THR A 353 6.44 23.47 -7.78
N GLN A 354 5.68 22.98 -8.75
CA GLN A 354 4.29 22.56 -8.55
C GLN A 354 4.13 21.15 -7.97
N PHE A 355 5.24 20.41 -7.83
CA PHE A 355 5.26 19.04 -7.34
C PHE A 355 6.06 18.95 -6.05
N LYS A 356 5.70 17.99 -5.19
CA LYS A 356 6.44 17.70 -3.94
C LYS A 356 7.62 16.77 -4.21
N ILE A 357 8.75 17.01 -3.54
CA ILE A 357 9.89 16.10 -3.53
C ILE A 357 9.86 15.29 -2.23
N VAL A 358 9.81 13.97 -2.33
CA VAL A 358 9.76 13.06 -1.18
C VAL A 358 11.03 12.22 -1.15
N TYR A 359 11.93 12.52 -0.22
CA TYR A 359 13.25 11.89 -0.12
C TYR A 359 13.53 11.29 1.27
N SER A 360 12.50 11.10 2.10
CA SER A 360 12.67 10.44 3.41
C SER A 360 13.20 9.01 3.28
N GLY A 361 13.00 8.36 2.13
CA GLY A 361 13.49 7.00 1.85
C GLY A 361 15.00 6.87 1.68
N ILE A 362 15.76 7.97 1.56
CA ILE A 362 17.23 7.94 1.52
C ILE A 362 17.89 8.38 2.84
N GLY A 363 17.17 9.04 3.75
CA GLY A 363 17.73 9.59 5.00
C GLY A 363 17.92 8.60 6.16
N ASP A 364 17.22 7.46 6.14
CA ASP A 364 17.33 6.43 7.20
C ASP A 364 18.41 5.39 6.84
N THR A 365 19.67 5.62 7.24
CA THR A 365 20.78 4.69 6.96
C THR A 365 20.76 3.43 7.83
N GLY A 366 20.13 3.41 9.01
CA GLY A 366 19.81 2.18 9.76
C GLY A 366 20.96 1.22 10.16
N ILE A 367 22.17 1.30 9.61
CA ILE A 367 23.29 0.39 9.87
C ILE A 367 23.71 0.51 11.33
N ASN A 368 23.84 1.73 11.84
CA ASN A 368 24.28 1.97 13.22
C ASN A 368 23.20 1.62 14.27
N GLU A 369 21.95 1.44 13.88
CA GLU A 369 20.87 1.18 14.83
C GLU A 369 20.79 -0.28 15.27
N ILE A 370 21.22 -1.24 14.44
CA ILE A 370 21.18 -2.66 14.80
C ILE A 370 22.28 -3.03 15.81
N TYR A 371 23.43 -2.34 15.75
CA TYR A 371 24.57 -2.61 16.63
C TYR A 371 24.53 -1.84 17.96
N ASP A 372 23.66 -0.84 18.07
CA ASP A 372 23.45 -0.04 19.27
C ASP A 372 22.18 -0.52 19.99
N ALA A 373 22.32 -0.97 21.25
CA ALA A 373 21.23 -1.61 21.98
C ALA A 373 20.03 -0.67 22.23
N ASP A 374 20.28 0.60 22.52
CA ASP A 374 19.23 1.57 22.85
C ASP A 374 18.48 2.00 21.59
N LYS A 375 19.22 2.24 20.50
CA LYS A 375 18.62 2.55 19.18
C LYS A 375 17.82 1.36 18.66
N ARG A 376 18.37 0.14 18.76
CA ARG A 376 17.72 -1.11 18.37
C ARG A 376 16.39 -1.29 19.10
N SER A 377 16.39 -1.15 20.43
CA SER A 377 15.18 -1.26 21.26
C SER A 377 14.15 -0.18 20.90
N THR A 378 14.60 1.06 20.72
CA THR A 378 13.72 2.18 20.33
C THR A 378 13.06 1.91 18.98
N ARG A 379 13.83 1.46 17.99
CA ARG A 379 13.32 1.14 16.65
C ARG A 379 12.33 -0.01 16.68
N PHE A 380 12.62 -1.07 17.45
CA PHE A 380 11.71 -2.20 17.62
C PHE A 380 10.36 -1.77 18.20
N ASN A 381 10.34 -0.92 19.21
CA ASN A 381 9.11 -0.46 19.84
C ASN A 381 8.28 0.48 18.94
N LYS A 382 8.93 1.14 17.96
CA LYS A 382 8.29 2.03 16.98
C LYS A 382 8.02 1.35 15.62
N ARG A 383 8.24 0.04 15.50
CA ARG A 383 8.09 -0.66 14.22
C ARG A 383 6.64 -0.61 13.72
N ALA A 384 6.49 -0.57 12.40
CA ALA A 384 5.19 -0.63 11.76
C ALA A 384 4.55 -2.02 11.91
N MET A 385 3.21 -2.05 11.88
CA MET A 385 2.47 -3.31 11.81
C MET A 385 2.60 -3.91 10.40
N CYS A 386 2.93 -5.20 10.31
CA CYS A 386 2.88 -5.93 9.04
C CYS A 386 1.41 -6.14 8.61
N SER A 387 1.06 -5.73 7.40
CA SER A 387 -0.28 -5.92 6.83
C SER A 387 -0.52 -7.34 6.28
N GLY A 388 0.54 -8.06 5.94
CA GLY A 388 0.48 -9.38 5.33
C GLY A 388 -0.27 -10.39 6.19
N ASN A 389 -1.36 -10.96 5.65
CA ASN A 389 -2.27 -11.87 6.35
C ASN A 389 -2.87 -11.31 7.67
N LYS A 390 -2.84 -9.98 7.86
CA LYS A 390 -3.61 -9.25 8.89
C LYS A 390 -4.72 -8.41 8.27
N THR A 391 -4.40 -7.71 7.19
CA THR A 391 -5.33 -6.82 6.47
C THR A 391 -5.30 -7.05 4.96
N SER A 392 -4.24 -7.68 4.43
CA SER A 392 -3.98 -7.71 2.99
C SER A 392 -3.69 -9.10 2.44
N LEU A 393 -4.12 -9.32 1.20
CA LEU A 393 -3.84 -10.49 0.36
C LEU A 393 -2.91 -10.15 -0.80
N PHE A 394 -2.08 -11.11 -1.21
CA PHE A 394 -1.28 -11.01 -2.42
C PHE A 394 -1.55 -12.19 -3.36
N ILE A 395 -2.05 -11.93 -4.57
CA ILE A 395 -2.30 -12.94 -5.60
C ILE A 395 -1.12 -12.98 -6.58
N LEU A 396 -0.57 -14.17 -6.81
CA LEU A 396 0.50 -14.43 -7.76
C LEU A 396 -0.04 -14.69 -9.18
N PRO A 397 0.80 -14.57 -10.22
CA PRO A 397 0.36 -14.76 -11.60
C PRO A 397 -0.18 -16.16 -11.89
N ASP A 398 0.19 -17.17 -11.10
CA ASP A 398 -0.28 -18.55 -11.23
C ASP A 398 -1.55 -18.86 -10.41
N GLY A 399 -2.13 -17.85 -9.75
CA GLY A 399 -3.33 -17.97 -8.93
C GLY A 399 -3.08 -18.34 -7.48
N ASN A 400 -1.84 -18.67 -7.09
CA ASN A 400 -1.53 -18.88 -5.67
C ASN A 400 -1.65 -17.56 -4.90
N VAL A 401 -2.12 -17.64 -3.66
CA VAL A 401 -2.22 -16.50 -2.76
C VAL A 401 -1.16 -16.61 -1.68
N THR A 402 -0.44 -15.52 -1.42
CA THR A 402 0.60 -15.38 -0.38
C THR A 402 0.34 -14.12 0.45
N ILE A 403 1.21 -13.85 1.44
CA ILE A 403 1.02 -12.75 2.40
C ILE A 403 1.67 -11.43 1.98
N CYS A 404 2.66 -11.46 1.09
CA CYS A 404 3.48 -10.30 0.72
C CYS A 404 4.10 -10.49 -0.66
N GLU A 405 4.26 -9.37 -1.37
CA GLU A 405 4.87 -9.27 -2.69
C GLU A 405 6.32 -9.75 -2.73
N GLU A 406 7.07 -9.69 -1.64
CA GLU A 406 8.46 -10.19 -1.60
C GLU A 406 8.58 -11.62 -1.06
N LEU A 407 7.47 -12.27 -0.71
CA LEU A 407 7.43 -13.66 -0.22
C LEU A 407 6.81 -14.62 -1.24
N TYR A 408 6.82 -14.25 -2.53
CA TYR A 408 6.16 -14.89 -3.67
C TYR A 408 5.82 -16.39 -3.47
N TRP A 409 6.66 -17.31 -3.97
CA TRP A 409 6.43 -18.76 -3.91
C TRP A 409 7.05 -19.43 -2.69
N HIS A 410 7.25 -18.68 -1.60
CA HIS A 410 7.77 -19.27 -0.38
C HIS A 410 6.68 -20.15 0.25
N LYS A 411 6.96 -21.46 0.34
CA LYS A 411 5.96 -22.50 0.67
C LYS A 411 5.21 -22.27 1.97
N ASP A 412 5.87 -21.68 2.97
CA ASP A 412 5.33 -21.48 4.31
C ASP A 412 4.35 -20.30 4.39
N PHE A 413 4.25 -19.49 3.32
CA PHE A 413 3.39 -18.29 3.28
C PHE A 413 2.23 -18.38 2.31
N PHE A 414 2.04 -19.51 1.63
CA PHE A 414 0.87 -19.72 0.80
C PHE A 414 -0.41 -19.79 1.65
N LEU A 415 -1.46 -19.10 1.22
CA LEU A 415 -2.75 -19.03 1.89
C LEU A 415 -3.83 -19.86 1.18
N GLY A 416 -3.76 -19.99 -0.14
CA GLY A 416 -4.78 -20.68 -0.95
C GLY A 416 -4.56 -20.45 -2.45
N ASN A 417 -5.57 -20.76 -3.27
CA ASN A 417 -5.51 -20.55 -4.72
C ASN A 417 -6.83 -20.01 -5.29
N VAL A 418 -6.77 -18.87 -5.99
CA VAL A 418 -7.96 -18.20 -6.54
C VAL A 418 -8.59 -18.92 -7.73
N LEU A 419 -7.93 -19.92 -8.31
CA LEU A 419 -8.52 -20.74 -9.37
C LEU A 419 -9.57 -21.71 -8.83
N THR A 420 -9.55 -21.99 -7.53
CA THR A 420 -10.43 -22.99 -6.89
C THR A 420 -11.21 -22.47 -5.70
N GLN A 421 -10.89 -21.26 -5.22
CA GLN A 421 -11.48 -20.67 -4.01
C GLN A 421 -11.80 -19.19 -4.22
N SER A 422 -12.81 -18.70 -3.51
CA SER A 422 -13.11 -17.26 -3.36
C SER A 422 -12.14 -16.58 -2.39
N LEU A 423 -12.10 -15.24 -2.42
CA LEU A 423 -11.26 -14.44 -1.53
C LEU A 423 -11.56 -14.71 -0.04
N ILE A 424 -12.83 -14.82 0.31
CA ILE A 424 -13.25 -15.04 1.71
C ILE A 424 -12.94 -16.45 2.19
N GLU A 425 -13.08 -17.46 1.32
CA GLU A 425 -12.68 -18.84 1.62
C GLU A 425 -11.17 -18.95 1.86
N ILE A 426 -10.36 -18.28 1.04
CA ILE A 426 -8.90 -18.24 1.24
C ILE A 426 -8.57 -17.56 2.56
N TRP A 427 -9.17 -16.38 2.82
CA TRP A 427 -8.91 -15.59 4.03
C TRP A 427 -9.23 -16.33 5.33
N ASN A 428 -10.29 -17.14 5.34
CA ASN A 428 -10.74 -17.89 6.51
C ASN A 428 -10.35 -19.36 6.47
N SER A 429 -9.49 -19.76 5.52
CA SER A 429 -8.96 -21.13 5.47
C SER A 429 -8.05 -21.43 6.65
N GLU A 430 -7.97 -22.70 7.04
CA GLU A 430 -7.04 -23.17 8.07
C GLU A 430 -5.59 -22.73 7.77
N LYS A 431 -5.21 -22.77 6.49
CA LYS A 431 -3.87 -22.36 6.03
C LYS A 431 -3.59 -20.88 6.24
N ALA A 432 -4.60 -20.02 6.15
CA ALA A 432 -4.43 -18.59 6.43
C ALA A 432 -4.50 -18.26 7.92
N LEU A 433 -5.28 -19.02 8.69
CA LEU A 433 -5.39 -18.82 10.13
C LEU A 433 -4.16 -19.35 10.89
N ASN A 434 -3.56 -20.47 10.46
CA ASN A 434 -2.43 -21.10 11.15
C ASN A 434 -1.18 -20.21 11.32
N PRO A 435 -0.70 -19.46 10.29
CA PRO A 435 0.41 -18.53 10.46
C PRO A 435 0.09 -17.35 11.39
N TYR A 436 -1.19 -16.95 11.47
CA TYR A 436 -1.63 -15.91 12.41
C TYR A 436 -1.72 -16.45 13.83
N TYR A 437 -2.14 -17.69 14.03
CA TYR A 437 -2.16 -18.39 15.33
C TYR A 437 -0.90 -19.20 15.59
N LEU A 438 0.24 -18.75 15.06
CA LEU A 438 1.53 -19.39 15.33
C LEU A 438 1.73 -19.44 16.84
N ARG A 439 1.77 -20.65 17.39
CA ARG A 439 1.96 -20.85 18.83
C ARG A 439 3.44 -20.87 19.16
N LYS A 440 3.76 -20.40 20.37
CA LYS A 440 5.13 -20.34 20.86
C LYS A 440 5.81 -21.72 20.85
N GLU A 441 5.04 -22.79 21.12
CA GLU A 441 5.53 -24.17 21.13
C GLU A 441 5.96 -24.69 19.74
N ASN A 442 5.48 -24.05 18.67
CA ASN A 442 5.83 -24.39 17.29
C ASN A 442 7.08 -23.64 16.80
N ILE A 443 7.63 -22.72 17.60
CA ILE A 443 8.86 -22.02 17.28
C ILE A 443 10.04 -22.94 17.59
N PRO A 444 10.98 -23.17 16.67
CA PRO A 444 12.18 -23.93 16.95
C PRO A 444 13.04 -23.32 18.08
N VAL A 445 13.70 -24.19 18.86
CA VAL A 445 14.51 -23.83 20.03
C VAL A 445 15.71 -22.93 19.72
N ASP A 446 16.12 -22.83 18.46
CA ASP A 446 17.21 -21.95 18.01
C ASP A 446 16.77 -20.48 17.85
N SER A 447 15.47 -20.18 17.96
CA SER A 447 14.94 -18.82 17.98
C SER A 447 14.68 -18.34 19.39
N ALA A 448 15.12 -17.13 19.71
CA ALA A 448 14.79 -16.46 20.97
C ALA A 448 13.29 -16.22 21.17
N CYS A 449 12.46 -16.40 20.13
CA CYS A 449 11.01 -16.38 20.26
C CYS A 449 10.44 -17.61 20.99
N HIS A 450 11.16 -18.74 21.04
CA HIS A 450 10.70 -19.98 21.67
C HIS A 450 10.35 -19.80 23.15
N ASP A 451 11.19 -19.10 23.91
CA ASP A 451 10.98 -18.84 25.34
C ASP A 451 10.64 -17.36 25.62
N CYS A 452 10.05 -16.66 24.66
CA CYS A 452 9.79 -15.23 24.81
C CYS A 452 8.50 -14.94 25.58
N ASP A 453 8.61 -14.25 26.71
CA ASP A 453 7.46 -13.87 27.56
C ASP A 453 6.46 -12.92 26.88
N ILE A 454 6.91 -12.15 25.90
CA ILE A 454 6.07 -11.20 25.15
C ILE A 454 5.67 -11.73 23.77
N PHE A 455 5.78 -13.04 23.52
CA PHE A 455 5.60 -13.64 22.20
C PHE A 455 4.25 -13.27 21.56
N GLU A 456 3.15 -13.48 22.28
CA GLU A 456 1.79 -13.24 21.79
C GLU A 456 1.57 -11.75 21.48
N ASP A 457 1.89 -10.88 22.42
CA ASP A 457 1.82 -9.43 22.24
C ASP A 457 2.69 -8.95 21.06
N CYS A 458 3.89 -9.49 20.92
CA CYS A 458 4.82 -9.10 19.86
C CYS A 458 4.33 -9.53 18.46
N LYS A 459 3.87 -10.79 18.32
CA LYS A 459 3.49 -11.37 17.03
C LYS A 459 2.07 -10.98 16.61
N PHE A 460 1.12 -10.93 17.54
CA PHE A 460 -0.28 -10.64 17.21
C PHE A 460 -0.56 -9.15 17.03
N LYS A 461 0.08 -8.26 17.81
CA LYS A 461 -0.11 -6.79 17.66
C LYS A 461 0.60 -6.25 16.41
N LEU A 462 1.84 -5.82 16.54
CA LEU A 462 2.61 -5.26 15.41
C LEU A 462 3.13 -6.35 14.45
N GLY A 463 3.47 -7.53 14.97
CA GLY A 463 4.05 -8.61 14.19
C GLY A 463 5.53 -8.44 13.89
N THR A 464 6.01 -9.22 12.92
CA THR A 464 7.39 -9.25 12.41
C THR A 464 7.36 -9.20 10.90
N CYS A 465 8.29 -8.47 10.29
CA CYS A 465 8.47 -8.51 8.83
C CYS A 465 9.21 -9.79 8.44
N PHE A 466 8.48 -10.84 8.06
CA PHE A 466 9.06 -12.13 7.65
C PHE A 466 10.08 -12.00 6.51
N ARG A 467 9.81 -11.10 5.56
CA ARG A 467 10.75 -10.76 4.48
C ARG A 467 12.11 -10.32 5.04
N ASP A 468 12.10 -9.35 5.95
CA ASP A 468 13.34 -8.80 6.51
C ASP A 468 14.06 -9.83 7.38
N THR A 469 13.30 -10.63 8.15
CA THR A 469 13.83 -11.75 8.92
C THR A 469 14.56 -12.74 8.00
N ILE A 470 13.96 -13.13 6.88
CA ILE A 470 14.60 -14.03 5.91
C ILE A 470 15.84 -13.38 5.28
N LYS A 471 15.77 -12.09 4.91
CA LYS A 471 16.93 -11.34 4.39
C LYS A 471 18.09 -11.35 5.38
N CYS A 472 17.81 -11.21 6.69
CA CYS A 472 18.83 -11.18 7.74
C CYS A 472 19.41 -12.55 8.09
N TYR A 473 18.59 -13.62 8.11
CA TYR A 473 18.94 -14.87 8.78
C TYR A 473 18.87 -16.12 7.88
N GLY A 474 18.31 -16.02 6.67
CA GLY A 474 18.15 -17.13 5.74
C GLY A 474 16.71 -17.60 5.56
N GLU A 475 16.45 -18.32 4.47
CA GLU A 475 15.12 -18.80 4.04
C GLU A 475 14.48 -19.74 5.08
N ASP A 476 15.27 -20.59 5.72
CA ASP A 476 14.82 -21.52 6.74
C ASP A 476 14.60 -20.86 8.12
N LYS A 477 14.95 -19.58 8.29
CA LYS A 477 14.88 -18.85 9.57
C LYS A 477 13.74 -17.82 9.63
N TRP A 478 12.69 -18.01 8.85
CA TRP A 478 11.54 -17.08 8.80
C TRP A 478 10.86 -16.85 10.16
N TYR A 479 10.99 -17.79 11.11
CA TYR A 479 10.41 -17.73 12.45
C TYR A 479 11.26 -16.93 13.46
N TYR A 480 12.41 -16.40 13.06
CA TYR A 480 13.27 -15.60 13.93
C TYR A 480 12.57 -14.30 14.38
N PRO A 481 13.07 -13.64 15.43
CA PRO A 481 12.54 -12.36 15.85
C PRO A 481 12.75 -11.29 14.76
N ASP A 482 12.08 -10.16 14.93
CA ASP A 482 12.36 -8.97 14.11
C ASP A 482 13.84 -8.57 14.21
N LYS A 483 14.43 -8.07 13.12
CA LYS A 483 15.86 -7.69 13.10
C LYS A 483 16.23 -6.65 14.17
N TYR A 484 15.29 -5.79 14.55
CA TYR A 484 15.48 -4.81 15.62
C TYR A 484 15.11 -5.35 17.01
N CYS A 485 14.59 -6.57 17.14
CA CYS A 485 14.30 -7.14 18.45
C CYS A 485 15.58 -7.20 19.31
N PRO A 486 15.57 -6.73 20.57
CA PRO A 486 16.74 -6.83 21.46
C PRO A 486 17.22 -8.26 21.69
N LYS A 487 16.33 -9.25 21.55
CA LYS A 487 16.65 -10.69 21.68
C LYS A 487 17.06 -11.34 20.34
N ALA A 488 17.01 -10.63 19.22
CA ALA A 488 17.40 -11.20 17.93
C ALA A 488 18.94 -11.29 17.82
N PRO A 489 19.47 -12.35 17.19
CA PRO A 489 20.88 -12.41 16.84
C PRO A 489 21.24 -11.27 15.87
N LEU A 490 22.53 -10.97 15.77
CA LEU A 490 23.01 -10.03 14.74
C LEU A 490 22.71 -10.62 13.34
N PRO A 491 22.31 -9.79 12.36
CA PRO A 491 22.11 -10.25 10.99
C PRO A 491 23.35 -10.92 10.40
N LEU A 492 23.16 -11.99 9.63
CA LEU A 492 24.25 -12.67 8.91
C LEU A 492 24.72 -11.88 7.69
N HIS A 493 23.86 -11.00 7.19
CA HIS A 493 24.07 -10.21 5.99
C HIS A 493 23.72 -8.74 6.24
N GLU A 494 24.52 -7.85 5.67
CA GLU A 494 24.22 -6.43 5.62
C GLU A 494 23.19 -6.20 4.49
N ILE A 495 21.95 -5.92 4.90
CA ILE A 495 20.79 -5.82 4.00
C ILE A 495 20.24 -4.38 3.86
N ILE A 496 20.91 -3.41 4.48
CA ILE A 496 20.58 -1.97 4.47
C ILE A 496 21.89 -1.17 4.25
N VAL A 497 21.77 0.03 3.68
CA VAL A 497 22.86 1.01 3.42
C VAL A 497 23.02 1.95 4.58
#